data_AF-A0A3A0DHI6-F1
#
_entry.id   AF-A0A3A0DHI6-F1
#
_cell.length_a   1.000
_cell.length_b   1.000
_cell.length_c   1.000
_cell.angle_alpha   90.00
_cell.angle_beta   90.00
_cell.angle_gamma   90.00
#
_symmetry.space_group_name_H-M   'P 1'
#
loop_
_entity.id
_entity.type
_entity.pdbx_description
1 polymer ?
#
loop_
_entity_poly.entity_id
_entity_poly.type
_entity_poly.pdbx_seq_one_letter_code
_entity_poly.pdbx_strand_id
1 'polypeptide(L)'
;MEALENKWRSLFEKATVESHAGLVVAEEGYYLLAAPSSSEMPAWLKERAKTELHFLQSRLPDQESCVSLMLNKQKDFGLALQHDYHAWAKDYAAKIDANELCAETVVNLAVFVRRFNELAGRQGLAIWRDQEDEKFVEVICDAFRQPVNLYAEVAQMVLSASSMADEIESLLHDMKENCRMLHNYFQTFTHIFSGYRVFVGDHYFVVSAGEQTLAPAFNYWSLLDQAINQDQVFWQGVTAIKDLLSFVAGANQSPQ
;
A
#
# COMPACT_ATOMS: atom_id res chain seq x y z
N MET A 1 -1.84 15.10 -11.80
CA MET A 1 -2.31 15.90 -10.64
C MET A 1 -3.40 16.94 -10.99
N GLU A 2 -3.12 18.04 -11.72
CA GLU A 2 -4.09 19.15 -11.93
C GLU A 2 -5.45 18.73 -12.54
N ALA A 3 -5.47 17.73 -13.41
CA ALA A 3 -6.71 17.22 -14.01
C ALA A 3 -7.66 16.55 -13.00
N LEU A 4 -7.13 15.87 -11.97
CA LEU A 4 -7.96 15.13 -11.01
C LEU A 4 -8.51 16.05 -9.91
N GLU A 5 -7.69 16.99 -9.44
CA GLU A 5 -8.14 18.06 -8.53
C GLU A 5 -9.29 18.87 -9.13
N ASN A 6 -9.21 19.17 -10.43
CA ASN A 6 -10.27 19.89 -11.13
C ASN A 6 -11.58 19.08 -11.21
N LYS A 7 -11.50 17.75 -11.38
CA LYS A 7 -12.68 16.87 -11.35
C LYS A 7 -13.32 16.86 -9.96
N TRP A 8 -12.51 16.74 -8.91
CA TRP A 8 -12.99 16.84 -7.54
C TRP A 8 -13.64 18.19 -7.24
N ARG A 9 -12.98 19.28 -7.62
CA ARG A 9 -13.52 20.63 -7.41
C ARG A 9 -14.89 20.81 -8.07
N SER A 10 -15.03 20.37 -9.31
CA SER A 10 -16.31 20.43 -10.01
C SER A 10 -17.41 19.63 -9.30
N LEU A 11 -17.06 18.48 -8.72
CA LEU A 11 -17.99 17.67 -7.92
C LEU A 11 -18.38 18.36 -6.62
N PHE A 12 -17.41 18.94 -5.91
CA PHE A 12 -17.66 19.64 -4.66
C PHE A 12 -18.50 20.91 -4.87
N GLU A 13 -18.26 21.66 -5.95
CA GLU A 13 -19.08 22.82 -6.34
C GLU A 13 -20.53 22.41 -6.59
N LYS A 14 -20.79 21.33 -7.35
CA LYS A 14 -22.15 20.82 -7.56
C LYS A 14 -22.82 20.38 -6.26
N ALA A 15 -22.10 19.63 -5.43
CA ALA A 15 -22.63 19.15 -4.17
C ALA A 15 -22.94 20.28 -3.19
N THR A 16 -22.12 21.35 -3.16
CA THR A 16 -22.30 22.45 -2.21
C THR A 16 -23.22 23.56 -2.69
N VAL A 17 -23.14 23.95 -3.97
CA VAL A 17 -23.92 25.07 -4.53
C VAL A 17 -25.26 24.58 -5.06
N GLU A 18 -25.24 23.48 -5.81
CA GLU A 18 -26.45 22.95 -6.45
C GLU A 18 -27.22 21.98 -5.54
N SER A 19 -26.61 21.53 -4.45
CA SER A 19 -27.19 20.55 -3.51
C SER A 19 -27.62 19.23 -4.17
N HIS A 20 -26.82 18.76 -5.13
CA HIS A 20 -27.05 17.50 -5.86
C HIS A 20 -25.89 16.52 -5.66
N ALA A 21 -26.18 15.22 -5.66
CA ALA A 21 -25.13 14.22 -5.74
C ALA A 21 -24.53 14.18 -7.16
N GLY A 22 -23.23 13.95 -7.25
CA GLY A 22 -22.50 13.86 -8.50
C GLY A 22 -21.62 12.62 -8.56
N LEU A 23 -21.39 12.14 -9.78
CA LEU A 23 -20.45 11.08 -10.13
C LEU A 23 -19.58 11.57 -11.30
N VAL A 24 -18.27 11.40 -11.19
CA VAL A 24 -17.32 11.62 -12.30
C VAL A 24 -16.38 10.43 -12.39
N VAL A 25 -16.10 10.00 -13.62
CA VAL A 25 -15.03 9.02 -13.88
C VAL A 25 -13.68 9.75 -13.82
N ALA A 26 -12.87 9.45 -12.81
CA ALA A 26 -11.49 9.94 -12.72
C ALA A 26 -10.65 9.30 -13.83
N GLU A 27 -10.75 7.99 -13.94
CA GLU A 27 -10.16 7.14 -14.98
C GLU A 27 -10.87 5.78 -14.99
N GLU A 28 -10.51 4.90 -15.92
CA GLU A 28 -11.07 3.55 -15.96
C GLU A 28 -10.91 2.86 -14.59
N GLY A 29 -12.03 2.42 -14.01
CA GLY A 29 -12.02 1.76 -12.71
C GLY A 29 -11.84 2.69 -11.50
N TYR A 30 -11.81 4.01 -11.67
CA TYR A 30 -11.71 4.99 -10.58
C TYR A 30 -12.81 6.05 -10.73
N TYR A 31 -13.71 6.08 -9.75
CA TYR A 31 -14.90 6.91 -9.75
C TYR A 31 -14.91 7.83 -8.54
N LEU A 32 -15.26 9.09 -8.75
CA LEU A 32 -15.38 10.11 -7.72
C LEU A 32 -16.85 10.43 -7.52
N LEU A 33 -17.28 10.48 -6.27
CA LEU A 33 -18.64 10.83 -5.88
C LEU A 33 -18.60 11.93 -4.82
N ALA A 34 -19.52 12.88 -4.95
CA ALA A 34 -19.75 13.88 -3.92
C ALA A 34 -21.24 14.10 -3.74
N ALA A 35 -21.67 14.24 -2.50
CA ALA A 35 -23.05 14.53 -2.15
C ALA A 35 -23.10 15.49 -0.96
N PRO A 36 -24.10 16.38 -0.90
CA PRO A 36 -24.27 17.24 0.26
C PRO A 36 -24.62 16.42 1.51
N SER A 37 -24.05 16.79 2.67
CA SER A 37 -24.21 16.04 3.93
C SER A 37 -24.34 16.93 5.19
N SER A 38 -24.43 18.25 5.04
CA SER A 38 -24.45 19.19 6.17
C SER A 38 -25.57 18.92 7.17
N SER A 39 -25.21 18.96 8.46
CA SER A 39 -26.15 18.77 9.59
C SER A 39 -27.31 19.77 9.55
N GLU A 40 -27.09 20.97 9.01
CA GLU A 40 -28.07 22.05 8.89
C GLU A 40 -29.08 21.87 7.73
N MET A 41 -28.83 20.91 6.83
CA MET A 41 -29.71 20.67 5.69
C MET A 41 -31.04 20.00 6.10
N PRO A 42 -32.15 20.33 5.39
CA PRO A 42 -33.41 19.63 5.56
C PRO A 42 -33.28 18.11 5.38
N ALA A 43 -33.94 17.33 6.25
CA ALA A 43 -33.85 15.86 6.25
C ALA A 43 -34.23 15.23 4.89
N TRP A 44 -35.25 15.76 4.21
CA TRP A 44 -35.68 15.26 2.91
C TRP A 44 -34.60 15.39 1.82
N LEU A 45 -33.75 16.41 1.92
CA LEU A 45 -32.68 16.66 0.96
C LEU A 45 -31.48 15.75 1.23
N LYS A 46 -31.19 15.44 2.50
CA LYS A 46 -30.20 14.41 2.88
C LYS A 46 -30.60 13.03 2.38
N GLU A 47 -31.85 12.63 2.59
CA GLU A 47 -32.35 11.34 2.12
C GLU A 47 -32.34 11.24 0.58
N ARG A 48 -32.69 12.34 -0.10
CA ARG A 48 -32.55 12.42 -1.57
C ARG A 48 -31.09 12.24 -1.99
N ALA A 49 -30.16 12.99 -1.41
CA ALA A 49 -28.73 12.91 -1.76
C ALA A 49 -28.16 11.51 -1.50
N LYS A 50 -28.54 10.87 -0.39
CA LYS A 50 -28.18 9.48 -0.09
C LYS A 50 -28.73 8.48 -1.11
N THR A 51 -29.99 8.68 -1.53
CA THR A 51 -30.63 7.85 -2.55
C THR A 51 -29.96 8.01 -3.91
N GLU A 52 -29.62 9.25 -4.29
CA GLU A 52 -28.89 9.55 -5.52
C GLU A 52 -27.49 8.92 -5.50
N LEU A 53 -26.75 9.03 -4.39
CA LEU A 53 -25.43 8.42 -4.23
C LEU A 53 -25.51 6.89 -4.38
N HIS A 54 -26.47 6.25 -3.71
CA HIS A 54 -26.68 4.81 -3.81
C HIS A 54 -27.05 4.39 -5.24
N PHE A 55 -27.90 5.16 -5.92
CA PHE A 55 -28.22 4.93 -7.31
C PHE A 55 -26.99 5.03 -8.21
N LEU A 56 -26.13 6.04 -8.02
CA LEU A 56 -24.89 6.20 -8.77
C LEU A 56 -23.92 5.03 -8.55
N GLN A 57 -23.74 4.59 -7.30
CA GLN A 57 -22.94 3.41 -6.95
C GLN A 57 -23.47 2.15 -7.66
N SER A 58 -24.80 1.96 -7.71
CA SER A 58 -25.44 0.80 -8.37
C SER A 58 -25.16 0.68 -9.86
N ARG A 59 -24.65 1.75 -10.50
CA ARG A 59 -24.31 1.79 -11.93
C ARG A 59 -22.84 1.48 -12.22
N LEU A 60 -22.02 1.32 -11.19
CA LEU A 60 -20.59 1.04 -11.37
C LEU A 60 -20.38 -0.41 -11.85
N PRO A 61 -19.49 -0.62 -12.84
CA PRO A 61 -19.17 -1.96 -13.34
C PRO A 61 -18.38 -2.77 -12.29
N ASP A 62 -18.62 -4.08 -12.25
CA ASP A 62 -17.88 -5.07 -11.44
C ASP A 62 -17.77 -4.70 -9.96
N GLN A 63 -18.92 -4.51 -9.29
CA GLN A 63 -18.99 -4.10 -7.89
C GLN A 63 -18.27 -5.04 -6.92
N GLU A 64 -18.18 -6.33 -7.23
CA GLU A 64 -17.54 -7.33 -6.36
C GLU A 64 -16.04 -7.07 -6.17
N SER A 65 -15.38 -6.41 -7.13
CA SER A 65 -13.94 -6.08 -7.06
C SER A 65 -13.67 -4.61 -6.71
N CYS A 66 -14.70 -3.88 -6.28
CA CYS A 66 -14.59 -2.46 -5.97
C CYS A 66 -14.38 -2.21 -4.47
N VAL A 67 -13.54 -1.22 -4.17
CA VAL A 67 -13.39 -0.65 -2.82
C VAL A 67 -13.99 0.73 -2.81
N SER A 68 -14.82 1.01 -1.82
CA SER A 68 -15.34 2.35 -1.53
C SER A 68 -14.51 2.99 -0.42
N LEU A 69 -14.06 4.22 -0.64
CA LEU A 69 -13.26 5.00 0.30
C LEU A 69 -13.94 6.34 0.57
N MET A 70 -14.20 6.61 1.84
CA MET A 70 -14.69 7.91 2.30
C MET A 70 -13.48 8.77 2.66
N LEU A 71 -13.42 9.98 2.10
CA LEU A 71 -12.25 10.85 2.27
C LEU A 71 -12.03 11.20 3.75
N ASN A 72 -13.09 11.50 4.50
CA ASN A 72 -13.02 11.83 5.93
C ASN A 72 -12.62 10.69 6.88
N LYS A 73 -12.25 9.51 6.35
CA LYS A 73 -11.93 8.29 7.13
C LYS A 73 -10.48 7.82 6.93
N GLN A 74 -9.52 8.73 6.81
CA GLN A 74 -8.10 8.42 6.60
C GLN A 74 -7.52 7.38 7.58
N LYS A 75 -7.92 7.46 8.86
CA LYS A 75 -7.47 6.54 9.93
C LYS A 75 -7.86 5.09 9.69
N ASP A 76 -8.99 4.85 9.02
CA ASP A 76 -9.53 3.51 8.81
C ASP A 76 -8.64 2.69 7.85
N PHE A 77 -7.73 3.35 7.13
CA PHE A 77 -6.85 2.75 6.13
C PHE A 77 -5.39 2.62 6.60
N GLY A 78 -5.10 2.88 7.88
CA GLY A 78 -3.76 2.70 8.44
C GLY A 78 -2.72 3.72 7.99
N LEU A 79 -3.14 4.83 7.40
CA LEU A 79 -2.25 5.88 6.92
C LEU A 79 -1.72 6.75 8.07
N ALA A 80 -0.47 7.20 7.93
CA ALA A 80 0.19 8.02 8.94
C ALA A 80 -0.51 9.38 9.06
N LEU A 81 -1.05 9.68 10.25
CA LEU A 81 -1.77 10.92 10.56
C LEU A 81 -0.96 12.22 10.47
N GLN A 82 0.34 12.11 10.20
CA GLN A 82 1.25 13.25 10.17
C GLN A 82 1.15 14.06 8.88
N HIS A 83 0.49 13.54 7.84
CA HIS A 83 0.33 14.21 6.56
C HIS A 83 -1.13 14.64 6.36
N ASP A 84 -1.34 15.91 6.02
CA ASP A 84 -2.65 16.39 5.57
C ASP A 84 -2.85 15.98 4.11
N TYR A 85 -3.40 14.79 3.90
CA TYR A 85 -3.61 14.27 2.56
C TYR A 85 -4.65 15.09 1.77
N HIS A 86 -5.57 15.82 2.43
CA HIS A 86 -6.59 16.61 1.73
C HIS A 86 -6.20 18.05 1.45
N ALA A 87 -4.93 18.43 1.63
CA ALA A 87 -4.51 19.82 1.38
C ALA A 87 -4.89 20.31 -0.04
N TRP A 88 -4.92 19.39 -1.02
CA TRP A 88 -5.37 19.67 -2.39
C TRP A 88 -6.85 20.12 -2.48
N ALA A 89 -7.71 19.72 -1.55
CA ALA A 89 -9.13 20.04 -1.52
C ALA A 89 -9.41 21.47 -1.04
N LYS A 90 -8.40 22.19 -0.52
CA LYS A 90 -8.47 23.61 -0.12
C LYS A 90 -9.67 23.87 0.81
N ASP A 91 -10.51 24.85 0.46
CA ASP A 91 -11.68 25.26 1.26
C ASP A 91 -12.71 24.15 1.47
N TYR A 92 -12.66 23.06 0.68
CA TYR A 92 -13.54 21.90 0.86
C TYR A 92 -13.03 20.89 1.89
N ALA A 93 -11.73 20.89 2.23
CA ALA A 93 -11.16 19.96 3.20
C ALA A 93 -11.88 20.04 4.56
N ALA A 94 -12.05 21.26 5.08
CA ALA A 94 -12.77 21.50 6.34
C ALA A 94 -14.23 20.99 6.29
N LYS A 95 -14.91 21.11 5.15
CA LYS A 95 -16.29 20.63 4.96
C LYS A 95 -16.37 19.11 4.91
N ILE A 96 -15.38 18.45 4.32
CA ILE A 96 -15.27 16.99 4.27
C ILE A 96 -15.02 16.46 5.68
N ASP A 97 -14.06 17.03 6.40
CA ASP A 97 -13.69 16.61 7.75
C ASP A 97 -14.82 16.84 8.75
N ALA A 98 -15.60 17.92 8.57
CA ALA A 98 -16.80 18.21 9.36
C ALA A 98 -18.04 17.37 8.99
N ASN A 99 -17.94 16.46 8.00
CA ASN A 99 -19.09 15.71 7.43
C ASN A 99 -20.17 16.60 6.78
N GLU A 100 -19.86 17.84 6.43
CA GLU A 100 -20.78 18.71 5.69
C GLU A 100 -20.88 18.35 4.22
N LEU A 101 -19.83 17.74 3.69
CA LEU A 101 -19.74 17.20 2.35
C LEU A 101 -19.39 15.72 2.43
N CYS A 102 -20.27 14.86 1.91
CA CYS A 102 -19.94 13.46 1.70
C CYS A 102 -19.10 13.37 0.43
N ALA A 103 -17.85 12.96 0.57
CA ALA A 103 -16.93 12.73 -0.54
C ALA A 103 -16.45 11.28 -0.48
N GLU A 104 -16.77 10.54 -1.54
CA GLU A 104 -16.52 9.11 -1.65
C GLU A 104 -15.84 8.81 -2.98
N THR A 105 -14.90 7.88 -2.95
CA THR A 105 -14.31 7.29 -4.14
C THR A 105 -14.67 5.82 -4.23
N VAL A 106 -14.88 5.31 -5.43
CA VAL A 106 -14.91 3.87 -5.71
C VAL A 106 -13.78 3.50 -6.66
N VAL A 107 -12.94 2.54 -6.27
CA VAL A 107 -11.83 2.02 -7.08
C VAL A 107 -11.99 0.53 -7.32
N ASN A 108 -11.94 0.11 -8.59
CA ASN A 108 -11.90 -1.27 -9.01
C ASN A 108 -10.48 -1.82 -8.86
N LEU A 109 -10.28 -2.73 -7.91
CA LEU A 109 -8.97 -3.31 -7.62
C LEU A 109 -8.44 -4.18 -8.75
N ALA A 110 -9.30 -4.85 -9.52
CA ALA A 110 -8.86 -5.65 -10.65
C ALA A 110 -8.22 -4.76 -11.73
N VAL A 111 -8.78 -3.57 -11.97
CA VAL A 111 -8.20 -2.58 -12.90
C VAL A 111 -6.89 -2.01 -12.33
N PHE A 112 -6.86 -1.66 -11.04
CA PHE A 112 -5.64 -1.20 -10.37
C PHE A 112 -4.51 -2.22 -10.49
N VAL A 113 -4.78 -3.48 -10.13
CA VAL A 113 -3.80 -4.59 -10.19
C VAL A 113 -3.35 -4.85 -11.61
N ARG A 114 -4.24 -4.80 -12.61
CA ARG A 114 -3.86 -4.94 -14.02
C ARG A 114 -2.86 -3.87 -14.43
N ARG A 115 -3.14 -2.60 -14.11
CA ARG A 115 -2.21 -1.49 -14.38
C ARG A 115 -0.90 -1.62 -13.61
N PHE A 116 -0.97 -2.09 -12.36
CA PHE A 116 0.21 -2.34 -11.54
C PHE A 116 1.13 -3.38 -12.18
N ASN A 117 0.56 -4.51 -12.63
CA ASN A 117 1.29 -5.54 -13.37
C ASN A 117 1.93 -5.01 -14.65
N GLU A 118 1.17 -4.22 -15.44
CA GLU A 118 1.67 -3.65 -16.69
C GLU A 118 2.86 -2.70 -16.47
N LEU A 119 2.76 -1.80 -15.50
CA LEU A 119 3.83 -0.85 -15.17
C LEU A 119 5.03 -1.54 -14.52
N ALA A 120 4.80 -2.50 -13.62
CA ALA A 120 5.86 -3.31 -13.02
C ALA A 120 6.68 -4.06 -14.08
N GLY A 121 5.99 -4.69 -15.04
CA GLY A 121 6.65 -5.44 -16.13
C GLY A 121 7.55 -4.55 -17.00
N ARG A 122 7.14 -3.31 -17.28
CA ARG A 122 8.00 -2.33 -18.00
C ARG A 122 9.26 -1.97 -17.23
N GLN A 123 9.20 -2.10 -15.92
CA GLN A 123 10.27 -1.76 -14.98
C GLN A 123 11.16 -2.95 -14.60
N GLY A 124 10.91 -4.14 -15.18
CA GLY A 124 11.66 -5.37 -14.89
C GLY A 124 11.27 -6.05 -13.57
N LEU A 125 10.12 -5.68 -13.01
CA LEU A 125 9.58 -6.24 -11.76
C LEU A 125 8.46 -7.23 -12.08
N ALA A 126 8.30 -8.24 -11.23
CA ALA A 126 7.19 -9.18 -11.32
C ALA A 126 6.26 -9.02 -10.11
N ILE A 127 4.96 -9.12 -10.35
CA ILE A 127 3.96 -9.14 -9.26
C ILE A 127 3.54 -10.59 -9.06
N TRP A 128 3.61 -11.04 -7.82
CA TRP A 128 3.08 -12.32 -7.38
C TRP A 128 1.89 -12.08 -6.46
N ARG A 129 0.86 -12.92 -6.61
CA ARG A 129 -0.36 -12.83 -5.80
C ARG A 129 -0.68 -14.21 -5.26
N ASP A 130 -0.70 -14.33 -3.94
CA ASP A 130 -1.29 -15.48 -3.28
C ASP A 130 -2.82 -15.39 -3.42
N GLN A 131 -3.48 -16.51 -3.71
CA GLN A 131 -4.94 -16.51 -3.93
C GLN A 131 -5.74 -16.31 -2.64
N GLU A 132 -5.12 -16.45 -1.47
CA GLU A 132 -5.81 -16.41 -0.17
C GLU A 132 -6.06 -14.98 0.37
N ASP A 133 -5.25 -13.98 -0.02
CA ASP A 133 -5.42 -12.59 0.44
C ASP A 133 -5.54 -11.60 -0.72
N GLU A 134 -6.78 -11.18 -0.98
CA GLU A 134 -7.06 -10.23 -2.07
C GLU A 134 -6.44 -8.85 -1.86
N LYS A 135 -6.06 -8.50 -0.62
CA LYS A 135 -5.57 -7.17 -0.26
C LYS A 135 -4.07 -7.02 -0.44
N PHE A 136 -3.33 -8.12 -0.49
CA PHE A 136 -1.88 -8.09 -0.57
C PHE A 136 -1.37 -8.69 -1.87
N VAL A 137 -0.28 -8.11 -2.36
CA VAL A 137 0.53 -8.68 -3.45
C VAL A 137 1.99 -8.61 -3.05
N GLU A 138 2.81 -9.44 -3.65
CA GLU A 138 4.26 -9.36 -3.50
C GLU A 138 4.88 -8.82 -4.79
N VAL A 139 5.75 -7.83 -4.65
CA VAL A 139 6.61 -7.36 -5.73
C VAL A 139 7.93 -8.12 -5.65
N ILE A 140 8.28 -8.81 -6.72
CA ILE A 140 9.55 -9.52 -6.86
C ILE A 140 10.55 -8.59 -7.57
N CYS A 141 11.65 -8.31 -6.89
CA CYS A 141 12.80 -7.58 -7.39
C CYS A 141 14.07 -8.42 -7.14
N ASP A 142 14.73 -8.86 -8.22
CA ASP A 142 15.83 -9.82 -8.18
C ASP A 142 15.45 -11.11 -7.41
N ALA A 143 16.08 -11.35 -6.25
CA ALA A 143 15.81 -12.48 -5.38
C ALA A 143 14.88 -12.11 -4.21
N PHE A 144 14.50 -10.83 -4.06
CA PHE A 144 13.73 -10.34 -2.93
C PHE A 144 12.25 -10.23 -3.29
N ARG A 145 11.41 -10.55 -2.31
CA ARG A 145 9.96 -10.36 -2.34
C ARG A 145 9.61 -9.24 -1.38
N GLN A 146 8.69 -8.36 -1.76
CA GLN A 146 8.26 -7.25 -0.93
C GLN A 146 6.73 -7.22 -0.88
N PRO A 147 6.10 -7.26 0.31
CA PRO A 147 4.67 -7.23 0.42
C PRO A 147 4.15 -5.81 0.17
N VAL A 148 3.02 -5.71 -0.52
CA VAL A 148 2.30 -4.46 -0.82
C VAL A 148 0.86 -4.62 -0.41
N ASN A 149 0.36 -3.69 0.40
CA ASN A 149 -1.04 -3.63 0.78
C ASN A 149 -1.80 -2.77 -0.23
N LEU A 150 -2.48 -3.40 -1.19
CA LEU A 150 -3.21 -2.71 -2.27
C LEU A 150 -4.24 -1.72 -1.74
N TYR A 151 -4.87 -1.98 -0.60
CA TYR A 151 -5.87 -1.07 -0.02
C TYR A 151 -5.22 0.19 0.53
N ALA A 152 -4.05 0.07 1.16
CA ALA A 152 -3.30 1.22 1.65
C ALA A 152 -2.81 2.08 0.49
N GLU A 153 -2.28 1.46 -0.57
CA GLU A 153 -1.84 2.17 -1.78
C GLU A 153 -3.00 2.89 -2.48
N VAL A 154 -4.15 2.23 -2.62
CA VAL A 154 -5.35 2.85 -3.19
C VAL A 154 -5.84 4.00 -2.29
N ALA A 155 -5.82 3.84 -0.97
CA ALA A 155 -6.18 4.92 -0.06
C ALA A 155 -5.22 6.11 -0.20
N GLN A 156 -3.91 5.87 -0.26
CA GLN A 156 -2.91 6.91 -0.46
C GLN A 156 -3.09 7.63 -1.80
N MET A 157 -3.33 6.90 -2.89
CA MET A 157 -3.65 7.47 -4.21
C MET A 157 -4.87 8.39 -4.15
N VAL A 158 -5.96 7.92 -3.56
CA VAL A 158 -7.22 8.67 -3.50
C VAL A 158 -7.06 9.92 -2.63
N LEU A 159 -6.47 9.75 -1.46
CA LEU A 159 -6.32 10.81 -0.49
C LEU A 159 -5.33 11.86 -0.96
N SER A 160 -4.32 11.50 -1.77
CA SER A 160 -3.39 12.46 -2.41
C SER A 160 -3.92 13.08 -3.71
N ALA A 161 -5.12 12.72 -4.17
CA ALA A 161 -5.66 13.09 -5.48
C ALA A 161 -4.69 12.77 -6.64
N SER A 162 -4.03 11.62 -6.55
CA SER A 162 -3.13 11.09 -7.58
C SER A 162 -3.87 10.20 -8.57
N SER A 163 -3.32 10.09 -9.79
CA SER A 163 -3.79 9.07 -10.74
C SER A 163 -3.22 7.70 -10.35
N MET A 164 -3.85 6.62 -10.83
CA MET A 164 -3.35 5.26 -10.69
C MET A 164 -1.93 5.13 -11.24
N ALA A 165 -1.65 5.75 -12.39
CA ALA A 165 -0.33 5.67 -12.99
C ALA A 165 0.73 6.36 -12.10
N ASP A 166 0.44 7.58 -11.62
CA ASP A 166 1.35 8.33 -10.77
C ASP A 166 1.64 7.57 -9.46
N GLU A 167 0.60 7.05 -8.79
CA GLU A 167 0.78 6.28 -7.54
C GLU A 167 1.59 5.00 -7.79
N ILE A 168 1.22 4.22 -8.80
CA ILE A 168 1.92 2.97 -9.12
C ILE A 168 3.39 3.24 -9.47
N GLU A 169 3.68 4.30 -10.21
CA GLU A 169 5.06 4.66 -10.54
C GLU A 169 5.85 5.06 -9.30
N SER A 170 5.25 5.82 -8.37
CA SER A 170 5.86 6.15 -7.08
C SER A 170 6.13 4.90 -6.25
N LEU A 171 5.13 4.02 -6.10
CA LEU A 171 5.26 2.75 -5.39
C LEU A 171 6.38 1.88 -5.97
N LEU A 172 6.42 1.71 -7.29
CA LEU A 172 7.45 0.92 -7.97
C LEU A 172 8.85 1.53 -7.79
N HIS A 173 8.95 2.86 -7.73
CA HIS A 173 10.20 3.54 -7.42
C HIS A 173 10.67 3.21 -6.00
N ASP A 174 9.79 3.32 -5.01
CA ASP A 174 10.11 3.00 -3.61
C ASP A 174 10.52 1.53 -3.44
N MET A 175 9.83 0.61 -4.14
CA MET A 175 10.16 -0.81 -4.15
C MET A 175 11.57 -1.09 -4.72
N LYS A 176 12.02 -0.32 -5.71
CA LYS A 176 13.38 -0.43 -6.25
C LYS A 176 14.42 0.08 -5.27
N GLU A 177 14.15 1.19 -4.60
CA GLU A 177 15.06 1.72 -3.58
C GLU A 177 15.18 0.75 -2.40
N ASN A 178 14.05 0.18 -1.95
CA ASN A 178 14.05 -0.87 -0.93
C ASN A 178 14.81 -2.12 -1.38
N CYS A 179 14.64 -2.55 -2.62
CA CYS A 179 15.39 -3.67 -3.19
C CYS A 179 16.90 -3.41 -3.20
N ARG A 180 17.33 -2.20 -3.57
CA ARG A 180 18.74 -1.78 -3.52
C ARG A 180 19.29 -1.80 -2.10
N MET A 181 18.50 -1.32 -1.13
CA MET A 181 18.84 -1.36 0.29
C MET A 181 19.00 -2.80 0.80
N LEU A 182 18.03 -3.69 0.51
CA LEU A 182 18.10 -5.11 0.84
C LEU A 182 19.32 -5.79 0.22
N HIS A 183 19.67 -5.46 -1.03
CA HIS A 183 20.86 -5.98 -1.69
C HIS A 183 22.14 -5.63 -0.93
N ASN A 184 22.28 -4.39 -0.44
CA ASN A 184 23.43 -3.95 0.35
C ASN A 184 23.53 -4.71 1.68
N TYR A 185 22.41 -4.89 2.38
CA TYR A 185 22.37 -5.69 3.60
C TYR A 185 22.73 -7.16 3.32
N PHE A 186 22.22 -7.73 2.22
CA PHE A 186 22.51 -9.10 1.84
C PHE A 186 23.99 -9.31 1.46
N GLN A 187 24.63 -8.35 0.79
CA GLN A 187 26.08 -8.38 0.53
C GLN A 187 26.88 -8.35 1.83
N THR A 188 26.52 -7.46 2.76
CA THR A 188 27.15 -7.37 4.08
C THR A 188 26.98 -8.67 4.86
N PHE A 189 25.77 -9.23 4.85
CA PHE A 189 25.41 -10.49 5.47
C PHE A 189 26.25 -11.65 4.90
N THR A 190 26.37 -11.73 3.57
CA THR A 190 27.19 -12.73 2.88
C THR A 190 28.67 -12.63 3.26
N HIS A 191 29.19 -11.41 3.40
CA HIS A 191 30.57 -11.20 3.83
C HIS A 191 30.80 -11.70 5.27
N ILE A 192 29.90 -11.36 6.20
CA ILE A 192 29.95 -11.78 7.60
C ILE A 192 29.93 -13.31 7.73
N PHE A 193 29.11 -13.98 6.92
CA PHE A 193 28.94 -15.43 6.94
C PHE A 193 29.67 -16.15 5.79
N SER A 194 30.77 -15.59 5.29
CA SER A 194 31.53 -16.11 4.13
C SER A 194 32.06 -17.56 4.29
N GLY A 195 32.13 -18.09 5.51
CA GLY A 195 32.43 -19.50 5.78
C GLY A 195 31.25 -20.46 5.59
N TYR A 196 30.07 -19.95 5.22
CA TYR A 196 28.83 -20.71 5.07
C TYR A 196 28.23 -20.51 3.66
N ARG A 197 27.27 -21.35 3.29
CA ARG A 197 26.41 -21.09 2.13
C ARG A 197 25.33 -20.08 2.54
N VAL A 198 25.31 -18.93 1.87
CA VAL A 198 24.35 -17.85 2.11
C VAL A 198 23.43 -17.69 0.90
N PHE A 199 22.13 -17.56 1.12
CA PHE A 199 21.14 -17.35 0.06
C PHE A 199 19.89 -16.64 0.58
N VAL A 200 19.07 -16.15 -0.34
CA VAL A 200 17.73 -15.63 -0.03
C VAL A 200 16.73 -16.77 -0.20
N GLY A 201 15.97 -17.06 0.86
CA GLY A 201 14.91 -18.06 0.86
C GLY A 201 13.60 -17.40 1.26
N ASP A 202 12.67 -17.29 0.32
CA ASP A 202 11.41 -16.55 0.51
C ASP A 202 11.69 -15.12 1.03
N HIS A 203 11.28 -14.79 2.26
CA HIS A 203 11.52 -13.50 2.90
C HIS A 203 12.66 -13.51 3.93
N TYR A 204 13.60 -14.45 3.81
CA TYR A 204 14.72 -14.62 4.74
C TYR A 204 16.10 -14.56 4.07
N PHE A 205 17.06 -13.97 4.78
CA PHE A 205 18.49 -14.24 4.57
C PHE A 205 18.85 -15.51 5.33
N VAL A 206 19.29 -16.54 4.61
CA VAL A 206 19.52 -17.88 5.14
C VAL A 206 21.00 -18.19 5.15
N VAL A 207 21.48 -18.79 6.25
CA VAL A 207 22.83 -19.34 6.40
C VAL A 207 22.73 -20.85 6.54
N SER A 208 23.50 -21.58 5.75
CA SER A 208 23.57 -23.04 5.78
C SER A 208 25.01 -23.53 5.83
N ALA A 209 25.29 -24.49 6.71
CA ALA A 209 26.57 -25.19 6.80
C ALA A 209 26.67 -26.38 5.82
N GLY A 210 25.83 -26.43 4.78
CA GLY A 210 25.82 -27.52 3.79
C GLY A 210 24.94 -28.70 4.25
N GLU A 211 25.54 -29.68 4.93
CA GLU A 211 24.90 -30.98 5.27
C GLU A 211 24.02 -30.96 6.54
N GLN A 212 23.91 -29.82 7.22
CA GLN A 212 23.14 -29.70 8.45
C GLN A 212 21.65 -29.42 8.19
N THR A 213 20.79 -30.06 8.99
CA THR A 213 19.32 -29.90 8.91
C THR A 213 18.84 -28.53 9.35
N LEU A 214 19.63 -27.79 10.15
CA LEU A 214 19.28 -26.47 10.67
C LEU A 214 19.93 -25.37 9.83
N ALA A 215 19.11 -24.50 9.26
CA ALA A 215 19.56 -23.31 8.53
C ALA A 215 19.01 -22.06 9.23
N PRO A 216 19.83 -21.38 10.06
CA PRO A 216 19.46 -20.10 10.65
C PRO A 216 19.03 -19.08 9.59
N ALA A 217 17.99 -18.32 9.88
CA ALA A 217 17.36 -17.41 8.94
C ALA A 217 17.00 -16.09 9.63
N PHE A 218 17.24 -14.97 8.94
CA PHE A 218 16.87 -13.63 9.36
C PHE A 218 15.80 -13.08 8.42
N ASN A 219 14.64 -12.72 8.96
CA ASN A 219 13.54 -12.16 8.17
C ASN A 219 13.91 -10.74 7.70
N TYR A 220 14.18 -10.58 6.41
CA TYR A 220 14.59 -9.29 5.86
C TYR A 220 13.43 -8.31 5.65
N TRP A 221 12.17 -8.75 5.70
CA TRP A 221 11.03 -7.82 5.70
C TRP A 221 11.02 -6.91 6.91
N SER A 222 11.64 -7.32 8.02
CA SER A 222 11.83 -6.44 9.18
C SER A 222 12.67 -5.18 8.89
N LEU A 223 13.43 -5.18 7.78
CA LEU A 223 14.20 -4.02 7.32
C LEU A 223 13.37 -3.08 6.43
N LEU A 224 12.21 -3.51 5.95
CA LEU A 224 11.34 -2.69 5.08
C LEU A 224 10.48 -1.69 5.87
N ASP A 225 10.39 -1.86 7.20
CA ASP A 225 9.68 -0.93 8.06
C ASP A 225 10.48 0.37 8.26
N GLN A 226 10.01 1.44 7.64
CA GLN A 226 10.63 2.77 7.72
C GLN A 226 10.51 3.42 9.11
N ALA A 227 9.65 2.92 10.00
CA ALA A 227 9.52 3.44 11.35
C ALA A 227 10.65 2.98 12.30
N ILE A 228 11.52 2.06 11.85
CA ILE A 228 12.53 1.41 12.68
C ILE A 228 13.95 1.73 12.16
N ASN A 229 14.92 1.75 13.08
CA ASN A 229 16.33 1.81 12.72
C ASN A 229 16.77 0.47 12.08
N GLN A 230 16.85 0.45 10.76
CA GLN A 230 17.18 -0.72 9.94
C GLN A 230 18.54 -1.32 10.30
N ASP A 231 19.56 -0.49 10.55
CA ASP A 231 20.89 -0.98 10.94
C ASP A 231 20.85 -1.72 12.28
N GLN A 232 20.12 -1.19 13.25
CA GLN A 232 19.95 -1.84 14.54
C GLN A 232 19.28 -3.21 14.39
N VAL A 233 18.20 -3.29 13.62
CA VAL A 233 17.47 -4.54 13.36
C VAL A 233 18.38 -5.56 12.65
N PHE A 234 19.12 -5.12 11.64
CA PHE A 234 20.06 -5.96 10.91
C PHE A 234 21.12 -6.56 11.85
N TRP A 235 21.78 -5.74 12.67
CA TRP A 235 22.82 -6.21 13.57
C TRP A 235 22.30 -7.12 14.69
N GLN A 236 21.07 -6.88 15.17
CA GLN A 236 20.39 -7.79 16.09
C GLN A 236 20.14 -9.16 15.43
N GLY A 237 19.66 -9.17 14.18
CA GLY A 237 19.48 -10.40 13.39
C GLY A 237 20.79 -11.17 13.16
N VAL A 238 21.85 -10.47 12.79
CA VAL A 238 23.19 -11.05 12.63
C VAL A 238 23.69 -11.70 13.92
N THR A 239 23.51 -11.01 15.06
CA THR A 239 23.94 -11.51 16.37
C THR A 239 23.18 -12.79 16.74
N ALA A 240 21.86 -12.79 16.57
CA ALA A 240 21.03 -13.97 16.83
C ALA A 240 21.45 -15.19 15.99
N ILE A 241 21.79 -14.99 14.72
CA ILE A 241 22.30 -16.06 13.86
C ILE A 241 23.66 -16.58 14.34
N LYS A 242 24.59 -15.69 14.72
CA LYS A 242 25.91 -16.09 15.25
C LYS A 242 25.80 -16.92 16.52
N ASP A 243 24.91 -16.52 17.43
CA ASP A 243 24.66 -17.23 18.68
C ASP A 243 24.11 -18.63 18.40
N LEU A 244 23.14 -18.74 17.48
CA LEU A 244 22.57 -20.03 17.09
C LEU A 244 23.61 -20.96 16.43
N LEU A 245 24.44 -20.45 15.52
CA LEU A 245 25.51 -21.23 14.89
C LEU A 245 26.55 -21.70 15.91
N SER A 246 26.88 -20.86 16.89
CA SER A 246 27.83 -21.20 17.96
C SER A 246 27.28 -22.26 18.89
N PHE A 247 25.98 -22.19 19.21
CA PHE A 247 25.29 -23.22 20.00
C PHE A 247 25.30 -24.58 19.29
N VAL A 248 24.98 -24.61 17.99
CA VAL A 248 24.99 -25.84 17.19
C VAL A 248 26.41 -26.42 17.05
N ALA A 249 27.41 -25.57 16.86
CA ALA A 249 28.82 -25.99 16.83
C ALA A 249 29.28 -26.58 18.17
N GLY A 250 28.89 -25.98 19.30
CA GLY A 250 29.21 -26.47 20.65
C GLY A 250 28.47 -27.76 21.03
N ALA A 251 27.23 -27.94 20.58
CA ALA A 251 26.47 -29.17 20.79
C ALA A 251 27.12 -30.40 20.12
N ASN A 252 27.72 -30.21 18.94
CA ASN A 252 28.45 -31.26 18.22
C ASN A 252 29.86 -31.56 18.79
N GLN A 253 30.33 -30.80 19.79
CA GLN A 253 31.62 -31.01 20.45
C GLN A 253 31.51 -31.62 21.86
N SER A 254 30.32 -32.03 22.29
CA SER A 254 30.16 -32.75 23.57
C SER A 254 30.68 -34.19 23.43
N PRO A 255 31.75 -34.59 24.14
CA PRO A 255 32.34 -35.92 24.00
C PRO A 255 31.50 -36.97 24.77
N GLN A 256 31.33 -38.15 24.14
CA GLN A 256 31.18 -39.42 24.85
C GLN A 256 32.53 -39.85 25.42
#